data_AF-A0A523REY5-F1
#
_entry.id   AF-A0A523REY5-F1
#
_cell.length_a   1.000
_cell.length_b   1.000
_cell.length_c   1.000
_cell.angle_alpha   90.00
_cell.angle_beta   90.00
_cell.angle_gamma   90.00
#
_symmetry.space_group_name_H-M   'P 1'
#
loop_
_entity.id
_entity.type
_entity.pdbx_description
1 polymer ?
#
loop_
_entity_poly.entity_id
_entity_poly.type
_entity_poly.pdbx_seq_one_letter_code
_entity_poly.pdbx_strand_id
1 'polypeptide(L)' 'MKKKIIYTPNICPHCQSAEIIQKKEFIKDNYLMIPYYCVKCGKVSKAIYYIEYQETEGWY' A
#
# COMPACT_ATOMS: atom_id res chain seq x y z
N MET A 1 9.74 -10.72 -15.30
CA MET A 1 8.48 -10.20 -14.71
C MET A 1 8.81 -9.06 -13.76
N LYS A 2 8.52 -7.79 -14.10
CA LYS A 2 8.75 -6.65 -13.19
C LYS A 2 7.42 -6.22 -12.58
N LYS A 3 7.31 -6.34 -11.26
CA LYS A 3 6.14 -5.86 -10.50
C LYS A 3 6.21 -4.34 -10.41
N LYS A 4 5.23 -3.63 -10.96
CA LYS A 4 5.07 -2.19 -10.75
C LYS A 4 3.99 -1.98 -9.69
N ILE A 5 4.41 -1.79 -8.44
CA ILE A 5 3.50 -1.41 -7.36
C ILE A 5 3.28 0.09 -7.50
N ILE A 6 2.07 0.51 -7.87
CA ILE A 6 1.69 1.94 -7.90
C ILE A 6 1.39 2.33 -6.45
N TYR A 7 2.40 2.86 -5.74
CA TYR A 7 2.25 3.34 -4.37
C TYR A 7 1.38 4.61 -4.33
N THR A 8 0.31 4.58 -3.55
CA THR A 8 -0.53 5.76 -3.21
C THR A 8 -0.25 6.21 -1.78
N PRO A 9 -0.55 7.48 -1.42
CA PRO A 9 0.22 8.22 -0.43
C PRO A 9 0.00 7.76 1.02
N ASN A 10 1.11 7.75 1.76
CA ASN A 10 1.26 7.42 3.19
C ASN A 10 0.62 8.45 4.13
N ILE A 11 -0.64 8.82 3.91
CA ILE A 11 -1.32 9.86 4.68
C ILE A 11 -2.41 9.24 5.56
N CYS A 12 -2.42 9.59 6.84
CA CYS A 12 -3.49 9.18 7.75
C CYS A 12 -4.82 9.85 7.36
N PRO A 13 -5.91 9.09 7.11
CA PRO A 13 -7.21 9.64 6.70
C PRO A 13 -7.89 10.45 7.81
N HIS A 14 -7.44 10.30 9.07
CA HIS A 14 -8.04 10.99 10.21
C HIS A 14 -7.45 12.38 10.47
N CYS A 15 -6.15 12.54 10.29
CA CYS A 15 -5.45 13.78 10.65
C CYS A 15 -4.59 14.34 9.51
N GLN A 16 -4.61 13.68 8.36
CA GLN A 16 -3.84 14.02 7.16
C GLN A 16 -2.33 14.14 7.37
N SER A 17 -1.80 13.58 8.46
CA SER A 17 -0.35 13.52 8.69
C SER A 17 0.27 12.43 7.83
N ALA A 18 1.45 12.74 7.28
CA ALA A 18 2.34 11.79 6.62
C ALA A 18 3.22 10.99 7.59
N GLU A 19 3.20 11.34 8.89
CA GLU A 19 3.95 10.65 9.93
C GLU A 19 3.26 9.33 10.29
N ILE A 20 3.55 8.30 9.50
CA ILE A 20 3.03 6.95 9.71
C ILE A 20 4.17 5.91 9.81
N ILE A 21 3.96 4.92 10.66
CA ILE A 21 4.85 3.76 10.82
C ILE A 21 4.13 2.56 10.18
N GLN A 22 4.66 2.07 9.06
CA GLN A 22 4.14 0.89 8.39
C GLN A 22 4.56 -0.38 9.14
N LYS A 23 3.67 -1.38 9.17
CA LYS A 23 3.94 -2.73 9.67
C LYS A 23 4.10 -3.69 8.49
N LYS A 24 4.37 -4.96 8.81
CA LYS A 24 4.53 -6.03 7.81
C LYS A 24 3.37 -6.02 6.81
N GLU A 25 3.71 -5.98 5.54
CA GLU A 25 2.76 -6.00 4.44
C GLU A 25 2.17 -7.41 4.26
N PHE A 26 0.92 -7.48 3.83
CA PHE A 26 0.23 -8.73 3.54
C PHE A 26 -0.25 -8.72 2.08
N ILE A 27 0.22 -9.69 1.31
CA ILE A 27 -0.24 -9.89 -0.07
C ILE A 27 -1.19 -11.08 -0.08
N LYS A 28 -2.38 -10.88 -0.64
CA LYS A 28 -3.34 -11.95 -0.90
C LYS A 28 -4.00 -11.71 -2.25
N ASP A 29 -3.91 -12.68 -3.15
CA ASP A 29 -4.41 -12.59 -4.52
C ASP A 29 -3.83 -11.36 -5.24
N ASN A 30 -4.69 -10.45 -5.70
CA ASN A 30 -4.34 -9.17 -6.32
C ASN A 30 -4.41 -8.00 -5.34
N TYR A 31 -4.39 -8.24 -4.02
CA TYR A 31 -4.46 -7.19 -3.01
C TYR A 31 -3.20 -7.12 -2.14
N LEU A 32 -2.68 -5.91 -1.96
CA LEU A 32 -1.64 -5.56 -1.00
C LEU A 32 -2.28 -4.79 0.15
N MET A 33 -2.24 -5.35 1.34
CA MET A 33 -2.69 -4.71 2.57
C MET A 33 -1.49 -4.28 3.40
N ILE A 34 -1.42 -2.98 3.72
CA ILE A 34 -0.37 -2.40 4.56
C ILE A 34 -1.00 -1.82 5.83
N PRO A 35 -0.91 -2.52 6.96
CA PRO A 35 -1.27 -1.93 8.25
C PRO A 35 -0.26 -0.85 8.62
N TYR A 36 -0.74 0.29 9.12
CA TYR A 36 0.12 1.37 9.60
C TYR A 36 -0.44 1.99 10.88
N TYR A 37 0.45 2.65 11.62
CA TYR A 37 0.14 3.43 12.80
C TYR A 37 0.46 4.90 12.52
N CYS A 38 -0.49 5.80 12.78
CA CYS A 38 -0.22 7.24 12.67
C CYS A 38 0.39 7.77 13.97
N VAL A 39 1.56 8.41 13.87
CA VAL A 39 2.28 8.97 15.02
C VAL A 39 1.51 10.15 15.62
N LYS A 40 0.92 11.00 14.77
CA LYS A 40 0.24 12.22 15.20
C LYS A 40 -1.08 11.97 15.96
N CYS A 41 -1.90 11.02 15.50
CA CYS A 41 -3.21 10.77 16.10
C CYS A 41 -3.31 9.43 16.85
N GLY A 42 -2.25 8.63 16.85
CA GLY A 42 -2.18 7.34 17.53
C GLY A 42 -3.08 6.24 16.96
N LYS A 43 -3.79 6.52 15.85
CA LYS A 43 -4.73 5.56 15.26
C LYS A 43 -4.00 4.52 14.42
N VAL A 44 -4.46 3.29 14.54
CA VAL A 44 -4.07 2.18 13.66
C VAL A 44 -5.05 2.14 12.50
N SER A 45 -4.52 2.04 11.29
CA SER A 45 -5.31 1.97 10.07
C SER A 45 -4.66 1.00 9.09
N LYS A 46 -5.35 0.69 7.99
CA LYS A 46 -4.86 -0.24 6.97
C LYS A 46 -5.07 0.40 5.61
N ALA A 47 -4.02 0.46 4.81
CA ALA A 47 -4.13 0.81 3.40
C ALA A 47 -4.30 -0.48 2.60
N ILE A 48 -5.23 -0.48 1.63
CA ILE A 48 -5.50 -1.62 0.77
C ILE A 48 -5.31 -1.15 -0.67
N TYR A 49 -4.41 -1.82 -1.39
CA TYR A 49 -4.08 -1.52 -2.78
C TYR A 49 -4.44 -2.72 -3.64
N TYR A 50 -5.04 -2.46 -4.80
CA TYR A 50 -5.22 -3.47 -5.84
C TYR A 50 -3.99 -3.49 -6.74
N ILE A 51 -3.43 -4.67 -6.96
CA ILE A 51 -2.26 -4.92 -7.80
C ILE A 51 -2.76 -5.38 -9.16
N GLU A 52 -2.66 -4.52 -10.17
CA GLU A 52 -2.85 -4.92 -11.56
C GLU A 52 -1.53 -5.44 -12.14
N TYR A 53 -1.55 -6.68 -12.61
CA TYR A 53 -0.44 -7.25 -13.35
C TYR A 53 -0.59 -6.85 -14.82
N GLN A 54 0.23 -5.92 -15.29
CA GLN A 54 0.38 -5.71 -16.73
C GLN A 54 1.25 -6.84 -17.28
N GLU A 55 0.65 -7.69 -18.12
CA GLU A 55 1.41 -8.57 -18.99
C GLU A 55 2.19 -7.69 -19.98
N THR A 56 3.51 -7.66 -19.85
CA THR A 56 4.35 -7.16 -20.93
C THR A 56 4.30 -8.22 -22.02
N GLU A 57 3.61 -7.94 -23.13
CA GLU A 57 3.68 -8.74 -24.35
C GLU A 57 5.15 -8.99 -24.67
N GLY A 58 5.59 -10.23 -24.46
CA GLY A 58 6.90 -10.68 -24.91
C GLY A 58 6.84 -10.74 -26.43
N TRP A 59 7.72 -10.01 -27.10
CA TRP A 59 7.91 -10.10 -28.54
C TRP A 59 8.24 -11.55 -28.91
N TYR A 60 7.37 -12.15 -29.72
CA TYR A 60 7.50 -13.47 -30.33
C TYR A 60 8.66 -13.51 -31.34
#